data_AF-A0A920PLP4-F1
#
_entry.id   AF-A0A920PLP4-F1
#
_cell.length_a   1.000
_cell.length_b   1.000
_cell.length_c   1.000
_cell.angle_alpha   90.00
_cell.angle_beta   90.00
_cell.angle_gamma   90.00
#
_symmetry.space_group_name_H-M   'P 1'
#
loop_
_entity.id
_entity.type
_entity.pdbx_description
1 polymer ?
#
loop_
_entity_poly.entity_id
_entity_poly.type
_entity_poly.pdbx_seq_one_letter_code
_entity_poly.pdbx_strand_id
1 'polypeptide(L)'
;MLKVGRSDLAARTTLTHPGSLAGSDSLYQALFDRLGVVRVPTPSLMLETLNLLTIAGAPSGQRLAAFTCSGGDVAMLADRGEECGIDFKAPSPAASQTLKSLLPAIATVSNPLDYTTPLGGHEEKLKPVFSALVEDDYDAALLVQDYPPPHLKEDRHLYQADARAFMRAHT
;
A
#
# COMPACT_ATOMS: atom_id res chain seq x y z
N MET A 1 5.77 2.11 -16.78
CA MET A 1 6.37 1.63 -18.05
C MET A 1 7.03 0.27 -17.81
N LEU A 2 6.64 -0.76 -18.58
CA LEU A 2 7.28 -2.08 -18.55
C LEU A 2 8.37 -2.18 -19.65
N LYS A 3 9.64 -2.06 -19.27
CA LYS A 3 10.77 -2.09 -20.21
C LYS A 3 11.31 -3.52 -20.35
N VAL A 4 11.25 -4.06 -21.57
CA VAL A 4 11.89 -5.33 -21.95
C VAL A 4 13.31 -5.05 -22.45
N GLY A 5 14.23 -6.02 -22.31
CA GLY A 5 15.63 -5.84 -22.74
C GLY A 5 16.50 -5.12 -21.70
N ARG A 6 16.31 -5.42 -20.40
CA ARG A 6 17.08 -4.84 -19.29
C ARG A 6 18.45 -5.49 -19.09
N SER A 7 18.53 -6.80 -19.29
CA SER A 7 19.78 -7.55 -19.23
C SER A 7 20.49 -7.51 -20.58
N ASP A 8 21.81 -7.68 -20.57
CA ASP A 8 22.62 -7.68 -21.80
C ASP A 8 22.13 -8.70 -22.82
N LEU A 9 21.76 -9.90 -22.35
CA LEU A 9 21.20 -10.95 -23.21
C LEU A 9 19.88 -10.49 -23.83
N ALA A 10 18.94 -10.00 -23.02
CA ALA A 10 17.64 -9.57 -23.50
C ALA A 10 17.75 -8.34 -24.42
N ALA A 11 18.65 -7.40 -24.13
CA ALA A 11 18.92 -6.23 -24.96
C ALA A 11 19.37 -6.63 -26.37
N ARG A 12 20.29 -7.60 -26.47
CA ARG A 12 20.75 -8.18 -27.75
C ARG A 12 19.62 -8.88 -28.50
N THR A 13 18.80 -9.67 -27.80
CA THR A 13 17.65 -10.37 -28.41
C THR A 13 16.57 -9.39 -28.88
N THR A 14 16.39 -8.27 -28.18
CA THR A 14 15.39 -7.28 -28.59
C THR A 14 15.74 -6.48 -29.84
N LEU A 15 17.00 -6.48 -30.29
CA LEU A 15 17.40 -5.80 -31.54
C LEU A 15 16.68 -6.35 -32.78
N THR A 16 16.23 -7.61 -32.74
CA THR A 16 15.52 -8.26 -33.85
C THR A 16 14.00 -8.13 -33.75
N HIS A 17 13.47 -7.57 -32.64
CA HIS A 17 12.03 -7.41 -32.41
C HIS A 17 11.63 -5.94 -32.61
N PRO A 18 10.89 -5.59 -33.70
CA PRO A 18 10.71 -4.21 -34.16
C PRO A 18 9.85 -3.29 -33.26
N GLY A 19 9.44 -3.76 -32.07
CA GLY A 19 8.70 -2.98 -31.07
C GLY A 19 9.44 -2.80 -29.74
N SER A 20 10.69 -3.28 -29.64
CA SER A 20 11.48 -3.05 -28.44
C SER A 20 12.10 -1.66 -28.45
N LEU A 21 12.09 -1.01 -27.30
CA LEU A 21 13.00 0.08 -26.97
C LEU A 21 14.43 -0.49 -26.91
N ALA A 22 15.00 -0.78 -28.08
CA ALA A 22 16.39 -1.19 -28.24
C ALA A 22 17.31 -0.02 -27.81
N GLY A 23 18.34 -0.30 -27.01
CA GLY A 23 19.25 0.70 -26.46
C GLY A 23 19.63 0.43 -25.01
N SER A 24 20.64 1.15 -24.52
CA SER A 24 21.15 0.98 -23.15
C SER A 24 20.04 1.23 -22.12
N ASP A 25 19.87 0.29 -21.18
CA ASP A 25 18.89 0.45 -20.09
C ASP A 25 19.15 1.70 -19.26
N SER A 26 20.42 2.06 -19.06
CA SER A 26 20.83 3.27 -18.33
C SER A 26 20.41 4.56 -19.03
N LEU A 27 20.43 4.62 -20.36
CA LEU A 27 19.98 5.79 -21.12
C LEU A 27 18.46 5.94 -21.04
N TYR A 28 17.73 4.84 -21.13
CA TYR A 28 16.28 4.86 -20.92
C TYR A 28 15.93 5.24 -19.48
N GLN A 29 16.65 4.74 -18.48
CA GLN A 29 16.44 5.16 -17.09
C GLN A 29 16.63 6.68 -16.93
N ALA A 30 17.74 7.24 -17.42
CA ALA A 30 18.00 8.67 -17.33
C ALA A 30 16.92 9.52 -18.05
N LEU A 31 16.45 9.05 -19.21
CA LEU A 31 15.33 9.69 -19.92
C LEU A 31 14.03 9.61 -19.11
N PHE A 32 13.73 8.44 -18.54
CA PHE A 32 12.54 8.22 -17.73
C PHE A 32 12.55 9.07 -16.47
N ASP A 33 13.67 9.17 -15.76
CA ASP A 33 13.82 10.03 -14.58
C ASP A 33 13.58 11.49 -14.94
N ARG A 34 14.13 11.96 -16.07
CA ARG A 34 13.93 13.33 -16.55
C ARG A 34 12.47 13.63 -16.95
N LEU A 35 11.74 12.62 -17.41
CA LEU A 35 10.34 12.76 -17.84
C LEU A 35 9.33 12.39 -16.75
N GLY A 36 9.77 11.96 -15.57
CA GLY A 36 8.89 11.47 -14.51
C GLY A 36 8.18 10.15 -14.85
N VAL A 37 8.77 9.31 -15.71
CA VAL A 37 8.19 8.03 -16.12
C VAL A 37 8.51 6.95 -15.08
N VAL A 38 7.49 6.50 -14.36
CA VAL A 38 7.62 5.38 -13.40
C VAL A 38 7.83 4.07 -14.16
N ARG A 39 8.91 3.34 -13.83
CA ARG A 39 9.18 1.99 -14.34
C ARG A 39 8.60 0.93 -13.42
N VAL A 40 8.16 -0.18 -14.01
CA VAL A 40 7.65 -1.35 -13.27
C VAL A 40 8.29 -2.63 -13.82
N PRO A 41 8.62 -3.61 -12.98
CA PRO A 41 9.40 -4.78 -13.41
C PRO A 41 8.55 -5.91 -13.99
N THR A 42 7.23 -5.91 -13.77
CA THR A 42 6.32 -6.99 -14.20
C THR A 42 5.03 -6.43 -14.80
N PRO A 43 4.35 -7.19 -15.68
CA PRO A 43 3.00 -6.84 -16.15
C PRO A 43 2.00 -6.65 -15.02
N SER A 44 2.05 -7.49 -13.97
CA SER A 44 1.14 -7.36 -12.82
C SER A 44 1.33 -6.03 -12.11
N LEU A 45 2.57 -5.63 -11.81
CA LEU A 45 2.84 -4.33 -11.20
C LEU A 45 2.47 -3.18 -12.13
N MET A 46 2.53 -3.35 -13.46
CA MET A 46 2.03 -2.35 -14.39
C MET A 46 0.53 -2.15 -14.25
N LEU A 47 -0.25 -3.23 -14.18
CA LEU A 47 -1.69 -3.15 -14.02
C LEU A 47 -2.08 -2.53 -12.67
N GLU A 48 -1.46 -2.97 -11.57
CA GLU A 48 -1.73 -2.40 -10.25
C GLU A 48 -1.35 -0.92 -10.16
N THR A 49 -0.19 -0.53 -10.73
CA THR A 49 0.21 0.89 -10.80
C THR A 49 -0.81 1.72 -11.58
N LEU A 50 -1.29 1.21 -12.72
CA LEU A 50 -2.29 1.91 -13.52
C LEU A 50 -3.64 2.01 -12.80
N ASN A 51 -4.07 0.95 -12.10
CA ASN A 51 -5.29 0.95 -11.30
C ASN A 51 -5.23 2.04 -10.22
N LEU A 52 -4.14 2.06 -9.43
CA LEU A 52 -3.94 3.06 -8.39
C LEU A 52 -3.99 4.49 -8.97
N LEU A 53 -3.20 4.76 -10.01
CA LEU A 53 -3.13 6.09 -10.62
C LEU A 53 -4.44 6.54 -11.28
N THR A 54 -5.26 5.61 -11.78
CA THR A 54 -6.55 5.92 -12.41
C THR A 54 -7.64 6.19 -11.38
N ILE A 55 -7.63 5.46 -10.26
CA ILE A 55 -8.69 5.54 -9.24
C ILE A 55 -8.37 6.59 -8.18
N ALA A 56 -7.17 6.56 -7.63
CA ALA A 56 -6.75 7.41 -6.51
C ALA A 56 -5.83 8.57 -6.94
N GLY A 57 -5.21 8.48 -8.12
CA GLY A 57 -4.19 9.44 -8.54
C GLY A 57 -2.80 9.11 -7.99
N ALA A 58 -1.83 9.99 -8.27
CA ALA A 58 -0.49 9.87 -7.70
C ALA A 58 -0.49 10.37 -6.24
N PRO A 59 0.06 9.61 -5.28
CA PRO A 59 0.23 10.08 -3.90
C PRO A 59 1.04 11.39 -3.86
N SER A 60 0.71 12.29 -2.93
CA SER A 60 1.42 13.57 -2.75
C SER A 60 2.82 13.41 -2.15
N GLY A 61 3.12 12.25 -1.59
CA GLY A 61 4.37 11.94 -0.92
C GLY A 61 4.45 10.48 -0.51
N GLN A 62 5.39 10.19 0.39
CA GLN A 62 5.76 8.84 0.79
C GLN A 62 5.28 8.46 2.20
N ARG A 63 4.57 9.36 2.91
CA ARG A 63 4.08 9.09 4.26
C ARG A 63 2.80 8.28 4.16
N LEU A 64 2.85 7.02 4.56
CA LEU A 64 1.74 6.08 4.41
C LEU A 64 1.17 5.69 5.77
N ALA A 65 -0.13 5.85 5.97
CA ALA A 65 -0.84 5.24 7.09
C ALA A 65 -1.26 3.82 6.71
N ALA A 66 -0.70 2.79 7.36
CA ALA A 66 -1.06 1.40 7.05
C ALA A 66 -1.83 0.73 8.19
N PHE A 67 -2.79 -0.12 7.82
CA PHE A 67 -3.71 -0.80 8.72
C PHE A 67 -3.74 -2.30 8.42
N THR A 68 -3.68 -3.13 9.46
CA THR A 68 -3.86 -4.59 9.37
C THR A 68 -4.44 -5.11 10.70
N CYS A 69 -5.03 -6.30 10.69
CA CYS A 69 -5.44 -7.02 11.90
C CYS A 69 -4.42 -8.07 12.37
N SER A 70 -3.24 -8.12 11.74
CA SER A 70 -2.20 -9.13 11.92
C SER A 70 -0.84 -8.48 12.20
N GLY A 71 -0.26 -8.77 13.36
CA GLY A 71 1.10 -8.34 13.69
C GLY A 71 2.18 -8.90 12.74
N GLY A 72 1.92 -10.03 12.07
CA GLY A 72 2.83 -10.55 11.03
C GLY A 72 2.87 -9.63 9.81
N ASP A 73 1.71 -9.11 9.40
CA ASP A 73 1.62 -8.17 8.27
C ASP A 73 2.27 -6.84 8.61
N VAL A 74 2.25 -6.41 9.89
CA VAL A 74 2.99 -5.22 10.33
C VAL A 74 4.47 -5.35 10.02
N ALA A 75 5.08 -6.51 10.33
CA ALA A 75 6.49 -6.75 10.02
C ALA A 75 6.74 -6.78 8.51
N MET A 76 5.87 -7.46 7.74
CA MET A 76 6.00 -7.51 6.28
C MET A 76 5.85 -6.14 5.62
N LEU A 77 4.92 -5.32 6.11
CA LEU A 77 4.74 -3.94 5.67
C LEU A 77 5.97 -3.11 5.99
N ALA A 78 6.51 -3.22 7.21
CA ALA A 78 7.71 -2.49 7.60
C ALA A 78 8.91 -2.83 6.70
N ASP A 79 9.20 -4.12 6.51
CA ASP A 79 10.30 -4.60 5.65
C ASP A 79 10.14 -4.09 4.20
N ARG A 80 8.95 -4.25 3.62
CA ARG A 80 8.69 -3.81 2.24
C ARG A 80 8.63 -2.30 2.09
N GLY A 81 8.16 -1.59 3.11
CA GLY A 81 8.14 -0.14 3.14
C GLY A 81 9.55 0.42 3.10
N GLU A 82 10.45 -0.13 3.90
CA GLU A 82 11.86 0.28 3.91
C GLU A 82 12.51 0.09 2.53
N GLU A 83 12.34 -1.08 1.91
CA GLU A 83 12.84 -1.35 0.55
C GLU A 83 12.28 -0.37 -0.51
N CYS A 84 11.05 0.11 -0.31
CA CYS A 84 10.35 1.00 -1.24
C CYS A 84 10.49 2.49 -0.90
N GLY A 85 11.18 2.84 0.20
CA GLY A 85 11.29 4.23 0.69
C GLY A 85 9.99 4.83 1.23
N ILE A 86 9.06 3.98 1.69
CA ILE A 86 7.82 4.41 2.34
C ILE A 86 8.12 4.83 3.78
N ASP A 87 7.56 5.98 4.18
CA ASP A 87 7.68 6.51 5.54
C ASP A 87 6.46 6.11 6.37
N PHE A 88 6.65 5.13 7.25
CA PHE A 88 5.68 4.75 8.28
C PHE A 88 5.90 5.54 9.58
N LYS A 89 5.96 6.87 9.49
CA LYS A 89 6.14 7.72 10.68
C LYS A 89 5.11 7.39 11.76
N ALA A 90 5.57 7.42 13.01
CA ALA A 90 4.70 7.17 14.16
C ALA A 90 3.57 8.21 14.23
N PRO A 91 2.38 7.85 14.75
CA PRO A 91 1.26 8.78 14.89
C PRO A 91 1.66 9.95 15.80
N SER A 92 1.15 11.15 15.50
CA SER A 92 1.36 12.33 16.35
C SER A 92 0.89 12.10 17.79
N PRO A 93 1.32 12.90 18.78
CA PRO A 93 0.84 12.74 20.16
C PRO A 93 -0.69 12.80 20.29
N ALA A 94 -1.35 13.64 19.49
CA ALA A 94 -2.81 13.77 19.48
C ALA A 94 -3.50 12.53 18.88
N ALA A 95 -3.02 12.05 17.72
CA ALA A 95 -3.50 10.80 17.13
C ALA A 95 -3.25 9.61 18.06
N SER A 96 -2.05 9.54 18.64
CA SER A 96 -1.67 8.50 19.60
C SER A 96 -2.58 8.47 20.82
N GLN A 97 -2.97 9.63 21.37
CA GLN A 97 -3.87 9.71 22.52
C GLN A 97 -5.28 9.21 22.15
N THR A 98 -5.76 9.57 20.97
CA THR A 98 -7.07 9.12 20.45
C THR A 98 -7.06 7.62 20.19
N LEU A 99 -6.03 7.09 19.54
CA LEU A 99 -5.88 5.66 19.28
C LEU A 99 -5.83 4.84 20.58
N LYS A 100 -5.12 5.33 21.61
CA LYS A 100 -5.08 4.66 22.93
C LYS A 100 -6.43 4.56 23.62
N SER A 101 -7.37 5.48 23.36
CA SER A 101 -8.71 5.42 23.97
C SER A 101 -9.68 4.53 23.19
N LEU A 102 -9.43 4.31 21.90
CA LEU A 102 -10.27 3.50 21.01
C LEU A 102 -9.81 2.03 20.94
N LEU A 103 -8.50 1.79 21.05
CA LEU A 103 -7.90 0.48 20.91
C LEU A 103 -7.90 -0.30 22.24
N PRO A 104 -7.93 -1.65 22.17
CA PRO A 104 -7.84 -2.49 23.35
C PRO A 104 -6.43 -2.40 23.94
N ALA A 105 -6.30 -2.67 25.24
CA ALA A 105 -5.02 -2.52 25.95
C ALA A 105 -3.86 -3.39 25.40
N ILE A 106 -4.18 -4.45 24.64
CA ILE A 106 -3.19 -5.31 23.99
C ILE A 106 -2.61 -4.70 22.70
N ALA A 107 -3.29 -3.72 22.11
CA ALA A 107 -2.85 -3.12 20.86
C ALA A 107 -1.68 -2.17 21.09
N THR A 108 -0.71 -2.20 20.18
CA THR A 108 0.37 -1.22 20.14
C THR A 108 -0.02 -0.08 19.23
N VAL A 109 0.07 1.15 19.73
CA VAL A 109 -0.13 2.34 18.89
C VAL A 109 1.14 2.62 18.12
N SER A 110 1.12 2.29 16.83
CA SER A 110 2.22 2.44 15.88
C SER A 110 1.68 2.69 14.47
N ASN A 111 2.59 2.90 13.53
CA ASN A 111 2.33 2.82 12.10
C ASN A 111 3.42 1.92 11.48
N PRO A 112 3.09 0.82 10.78
CA PRO A 112 1.75 0.28 10.54
C PRO A 112 0.97 -0.02 11.82
N LEU A 113 -0.36 0.14 11.76
CA LEU A 113 -1.27 -0.06 12.87
C LEU A 113 -1.91 -1.46 12.81
N ASP A 114 -1.63 -2.28 13.82
CA ASP A 114 -2.40 -3.48 14.11
C ASP A 114 -3.65 -3.10 14.93
N TYR A 115 -4.80 -3.03 14.27
CA TYR A 115 -6.08 -2.75 14.95
C TYR A 115 -6.66 -3.95 15.68
N THR A 116 -5.97 -5.10 15.65
CA THR A 116 -6.24 -6.36 16.34
C THR A 116 -7.48 -7.09 15.82
N THR A 117 -7.41 -8.43 15.82
CA THR A 117 -8.53 -9.31 15.42
C THR A 117 -9.84 -9.04 16.18
N PRO A 118 -9.85 -8.73 17.50
CA PRO A 118 -11.09 -8.46 18.23
C PRO A 118 -11.91 -7.24 17.76
N LEU A 119 -11.30 -6.28 17.06
CA LEU A 119 -12.05 -5.18 16.44
C LEU A 119 -12.54 -5.51 15.03
N GLY A 120 -11.94 -6.50 14.38
CA GLY A 120 -12.32 -6.96 13.04
C GLY A 120 -13.80 -7.29 12.96
N GLY A 121 -14.43 -6.90 11.86
CA GLY A 121 -15.85 -7.04 11.59
C GLY A 121 -16.75 -5.97 12.22
N HIS A 122 -16.24 -5.14 13.14
CA HIS A 122 -17.04 -4.13 13.82
C HIS A 122 -16.87 -2.73 13.19
N GLU A 123 -17.57 -2.50 12.08
CA GLU A 123 -17.47 -1.26 11.28
C GLU A 123 -17.58 0.02 12.12
N GLU A 124 -18.54 0.10 13.04
CA GLU A 124 -18.76 1.29 13.89
C GLU A 124 -17.61 1.55 14.87
N LYS A 125 -16.89 0.50 15.30
CA LYS A 125 -15.72 0.63 16.18
C LYS A 125 -14.45 0.94 15.39
N LEU A 126 -14.33 0.37 14.19
CA LEU A 126 -13.15 0.55 13.33
C LEU A 126 -13.11 1.91 12.66
N LYS A 127 -14.26 2.47 12.27
CA LYS A 127 -14.30 3.80 11.63
C LYS A 127 -13.53 4.85 12.44
N PRO A 128 -13.80 5.09 13.74
CA PRO A 128 -13.06 6.10 14.50
C PRO A 128 -11.58 5.75 14.69
N VAL A 129 -11.21 4.46 14.75
CA VAL A 129 -9.80 4.03 14.82
C VAL A 129 -9.07 4.41 13.53
N PHE A 130 -9.66 4.11 12.38
CA PHE A 130 -9.08 4.43 11.08
C PHE A 130 -9.03 5.94 10.86
N SER A 131 -10.11 6.68 11.16
CA SER A 131 -10.13 8.14 11.09
C SER A 131 -9.00 8.78 11.91
N ALA A 132 -8.78 8.31 13.14
CA ALA A 132 -7.76 8.90 14.03
C ALA A 132 -6.33 8.85 13.46
N LEU A 133 -6.00 7.84 12.65
CA LEU A 133 -4.69 7.75 12.00
C LEU A 133 -4.68 8.40 10.61
N VAL A 134 -5.76 8.23 9.84
CA VAL A 134 -5.91 8.85 8.51
C VAL A 134 -5.88 10.36 8.55
N GLU A 135 -6.56 10.97 9.53
CA GLU A 135 -6.68 12.43 9.68
C GLU A 135 -5.40 13.07 10.24
N ASP A 136 -4.44 12.26 10.67
CA ASP A 136 -3.09 12.72 10.98
C ASP A 136 -2.33 13.06 9.67
N ASP A 137 -1.10 13.52 9.78
CA ASP A 137 -0.35 14.10 8.66
C ASP A 137 0.31 13.04 7.73
N TYR A 138 -0.50 12.30 6.98
CA TYR A 138 -0.07 11.30 5.98
C TYR A 138 -0.48 11.67 4.55
N ASP A 139 0.20 11.10 3.54
CA ASP A 139 -0.04 11.36 2.11
C ASP A 139 -1.00 10.35 1.45
N ALA A 140 -1.11 9.16 2.05
CA ALA A 140 -2.00 8.08 1.59
C ALA A 140 -2.31 7.12 2.75
N ALA A 141 -3.29 6.24 2.54
CA ALA A 141 -3.60 5.15 3.45
C ALA A 141 -3.71 3.79 2.74
N LEU A 142 -3.34 2.72 3.45
CA LEU A 142 -3.35 1.34 2.96
C LEU A 142 -4.01 0.42 4.00
N LEU A 143 -5.04 -0.30 3.61
CA LEU A 143 -5.61 -1.40 4.40
C LEU A 143 -5.16 -2.74 3.80
N VAL A 144 -4.53 -3.58 4.62
CA VAL A 144 -4.14 -4.95 4.28
C VAL A 144 -5.11 -5.93 4.94
N GLN A 145 -5.66 -6.85 4.13
CA GLN A 145 -6.61 -7.85 4.56
C GLN A 145 -6.41 -9.17 3.82
N ASP A 146 -6.29 -10.25 4.58
CA ASP A 146 -6.30 -11.61 4.06
C ASP A 146 -7.73 -12.10 3.87
N TYR A 147 -8.33 -11.77 2.72
CA TYR A 147 -9.69 -12.21 2.41
C TYR A 147 -9.78 -13.74 2.39
N PRO A 148 -10.80 -14.33 3.04
CA PRO A 148 -10.96 -15.77 3.06
C PRO A 148 -11.24 -16.29 1.64
N PRO A 149 -10.73 -17.50 1.31
CA PRO A 149 -10.91 -18.07 0.00
C PRO A 149 -12.40 -18.27 -0.32
N PRO A 150 -12.80 -18.34 -1.61
CA PRO A 150 -14.21 -18.31 -2.00
C PRO A 150 -15.11 -19.41 -1.40
N HIS A 151 -14.55 -20.48 -0.84
CA HIS A 151 -15.28 -21.57 -0.19
C HIS A 151 -15.50 -21.36 1.32
N LEU A 152 -14.84 -20.38 1.94
CA LEU A 152 -14.98 -20.00 3.36
C LEU A 152 -15.68 -18.63 3.46
N LYS A 153 -16.89 -18.52 2.90
CA LYS A 153 -17.58 -17.22 2.76
C LYS A 153 -18.18 -16.68 4.05
N GLU A 154 -18.32 -17.49 5.09
CA GLU A 154 -19.04 -17.13 6.32
C GLU A 154 -18.48 -15.85 6.94
N ASP A 155 -17.15 -15.70 6.97
CA ASP A 155 -16.50 -14.53 7.58
C ASP A 155 -16.31 -13.35 6.63
N ARG A 156 -16.61 -13.50 5.32
CA ARG A 156 -16.36 -12.45 4.32
C ARG A 156 -17.02 -11.11 4.66
N HIS A 157 -18.20 -11.16 5.28
CA HIS A 157 -18.94 -9.96 5.68
C HIS A 157 -18.20 -9.14 6.73
N LEU A 158 -17.36 -9.77 7.57
CA LEU A 158 -16.52 -9.11 8.57
C LEU A 158 -15.42 -8.30 7.88
N TYR A 159 -14.66 -8.91 6.96
CA TYR A 159 -13.64 -8.21 6.18
C TYR A 159 -14.21 -7.04 5.36
N GLN A 160 -15.41 -7.24 4.80
CA GLN A 160 -16.13 -6.16 4.11
C GLN A 160 -16.54 -5.03 5.05
N ALA A 161 -16.82 -5.33 6.32
CA ALA A 161 -17.13 -4.32 7.34
C ALA A 161 -15.90 -3.44 7.62
N ASP A 162 -14.72 -4.04 7.75
CA ASP A 162 -13.47 -3.29 7.94
C ASP A 162 -13.16 -2.42 6.71
N ALA A 163 -13.32 -2.96 5.50
CA ALA A 163 -13.13 -2.21 4.27
C ALA A 163 -14.09 -1.02 4.17
N ARG A 164 -15.36 -1.18 4.57
CA ARG A 164 -16.33 -0.07 4.63
C ARG A 164 -15.96 0.95 5.69
N ALA A 165 -15.51 0.52 6.87
CA ALA A 165 -15.01 1.42 7.90
C ALA A 165 -13.83 2.26 7.38
N PHE A 166 -12.89 1.63 6.67
CA PHE A 166 -11.71 2.27 6.10
C PHE A 166 -12.09 3.28 5.01
N MET A 167 -12.95 2.89 4.06
CA MET A 167 -13.44 3.82 3.03
C MET A 167 -14.18 5.02 3.62
N ARG A 168 -14.93 4.83 4.72
CA ARG A 168 -15.67 5.90 5.42
C ARG A 168 -14.81 6.77 6.31
N ALA A 169 -13.57 6.36 6.60
CA ALA A 169 -12.62 7.18 7.36
C ALA A 169 -11.98 8.28 6.48
N HIS A 170 -12.13 8.19 5.15
CA HIS A 170 -11.62 9.16 4.17
C HIS A 170 -12.69 10.17 3.68
N THR A 171 -13.92 10.11 4.21
CA THR A 171 -15.07 10.98 3.84
C THR A 171 -15.64 11.69 5.04
#